data_AF-A0A6G0VZT3-F1
#
_entry.id   AF-A0A6G0VZT3-F1
#
_cell.length_a   1.000
_cell.length_b   1.000
_cell.length_c   1.000
_cell.angle_alpha   90.00
_cell.angle_beta   90.00
_cell.angle_gamma   90.00
#
_symmetry.space_group_name_H-M   'P 1'
#
loop_
_entity.id
_entity.type
_entity.pdbx_description
1 polymer ?
#
loop_
_entity_poly.entity_id
_entity_poly.type
_entity_poly.pdbx_seq_one_letter_code
_entity_poly.pdbx_strand_id
1 'polypeptide(L)'
;GDLKERTIQSLSDYVNKDARLPMFLARIRQSGAKVFLLTNSDYWFTNMIMTYLFDYPHGASPSEPHRDWQTYFDIVVVDAKKPLFFSEGTILRQVDTKTGALKMGTHIGPLLKGQVYSGGSCDIFTKLIGAKGKDVLYVGDHIFGDILKSKKIRGWRTFLVVPELVQELHVWTDKCQLFAELQNFDIALGNMYKNLDSSTNEKPDISKLRMAMRDVTHKMDLSYGMMGSLFRSGSRQTFFSSQVTRYADLYAATFLNLIYYPFSYMFRAPAML
;
A
#
# COMPACT_ATOMS: atom_id res chain seq x y z
N GLY A 1 -3.26 5.90 25.62
CA GLY A 1 -4.62 6.22 25.13
C GLY A 1 -5.39 4.93 24.94
N ASP A 2 -6.71 5.03 24.84
CA ASP A 2 -7.67 3.91 24.81
C ASP A 2 -8.15 3.54 23.39
N LEU A 3 -7.59 4.16 22.34
CA LEU A 3 -8.01 3.95 20.94
C LEU A 3 -8.03 2.46 20.55
N LYS A 4 -6.95 1.72 20.83
CA LYS A 4 -6.87 0.28 20.52
C LYS A 4 -7.95 -0.53 21.25
N GLU A 5 -8.20 -0.19 22.51
CA GLU A 5 -9.19 -0.87 23.34
C GLU A 5 -10.60 -0.66 22.79
N ARG A 6 -10.97 0.59 22.48
CA ARG A 6 -12.27 0.92 21.86
C ARG A 6 -12.46 0.27 20.49
N THR A 7 -11.41 0.23 19.67
CA THR A 7 -11.48 -0.46 18.36
C THR A 7 -11.75 -1.95 18.53
N ILE A 8 -11.10 -2.61 19.50
CA ILE A 8 -11.28 -4.05 19.76
C ILE A 8 -12.69 -4.36 20.27
N GLN A 9 -13.30 -3.46 21.04
CA GLN A 9 -14.67 -3.64 21.56
C GLN A 9 -15.74 -3.65 20.46
N SER A 10 -15.49 -2.99 19.33
CA SER A 10 -16.43 -2.86 18.20
C SER A 10 -15.77 -3.07 16.85
N LEU A 11 -15.12 -4.23 16.65
CA LEU A 11 -14.35 -4.52 15.43
C LEU A 11 -15.20 -4.48 14.15
N SER A 12 -16.49 -4.85 14.21
CA SER A 12 -17.43 -4.78 13.09
C SER A 12 -17.60 -3.37 12.53
N ASP A 13 -17.50 -2.37 13.40
CA ASP A 13 -17.82 -0.98 13.06
C ASP A 13 -16.59 -0.27 12.49
N TYR A 14 -15.38 -0.77 12.80
CA TYR A 14 -14.12 -0.10 12.49
C TYR A 14 -13.20 -0.87 11.54
N VAL A 15 -13.41 -2.17 11.37
CA VAL A 15 -12.51 -3.04 10.59
C VAL A 15 -13.28 -3.75 9.49
N ASN A 16 -12.99 -3.38 8.24
CA ASN A 16 -13.50 -4.07 7.07
C ASN A 16 -13.00 -5.51 7.02
N LYS A 17 -13.94 -6.44 6.90
CA LYS A 17 -13.68 -7.88 6.84
C LYS A 17 -14.00 -8.40 5.44
N ASP A 18 -13.11 -9.19 4.84
CA ASP A 18 -13.29 -9.73 3.50
C ASP A 18 -13.07 -11.24 3.48
N ALA A 19 -14.10 -12.00 3.09
CA ALA A 19 -14.09 -13.46 3.11
C ALA A 19 -13.11 -14.08 2.11
N ARG A 20 -12.59 -13.28 1.17
CA ARG A 20 -11.61 -13.73 0.19
C ARG A 20 -10.19 -13.76 0.74
N LEU A 21 -9.92 -13.12 1.87
CA LEU A 21 -8.58 -13.04 2.47
C LEU A 21 -7.99 -14.43 2.80
N PRO A 22 -8.69 -15.32 3.54
CA PRO A 22 -8.18 -16.66 3.82
C PRO A 22 -7.85 -17.45 2.55
N MET A 23 -8.78 -17.45 1.59
CA MET A 23 -8.60 -18.09 0.29
C MET A 23 -7.36 -17.58 -0.43
N PHE A 24 -7.19 -16.26 -0.50
CA PHE A 24 -6.09 -15.66 -1.26
C PHE A 24 -4.72 -16.02 -0.70
N LEU A 25 -4.54 -15.93 0.62
CA LEU A 25 -3.27 -16.32 1.26
C LEU A 25 -2.99 -17.82 1.11
N ALA A 26 -4.03 -18.66 1.17
CA ALA A 26 -3.87 -20.08 0.92
C ALA A 26 -3.42 -20.36 -0.53
N ARG A 27 -4.00 -19.66 -1.52
CA ARG A 27 -3.59 -19.76 -2.93
C ARG A 27 -2.14 -19.33 -3.14
N ILE A 28 -1.68 -18.26 -2.50
CA ILE A 28 -0.26 -17.84 -2.57
C ILE A 28 0.64 -18.97 -2.06
N ARG A 29 0.28 -19.61 -0.95
CA ARG A 29 1.09 -20.72 -0.42
C ARG A 29 1.06 -21.96 -1.30
N GLN A 30 -0.09 -22.27 -1.88
CA GLN A 30 -0.24 -23.39 -2.83
C GLN A 30 0.59 -23.20 -4.10
N SER A 31 0.90 -21.96 -4.50
CA SER A 31 1.79 -21.69 -5.64
C SER A 31 3.27 -21.96 -5.34
N GLY A 32 3.61 -22.29 -4.08
CA GLY A 32 4.98 -22.51 -3.62
C GLY A 32 5.65 -21.25 -3.06
N ALA A 33 4.98 -20.09 -3.11
CA ALA A 33 5.46 -18.87 -2.47
C ALA A 33 5.33 -18.94 -0.94
N LYS A 34 6.24 -18.27 -0.24
CA LYS A 34 6.16 -18.07 1.21
C LYS A 34 5.39 -16.80 1.51
N VAL A 35 4.59 -16.81 2.57
CA VAL A 35 3.82 -15.65 3.03
C VAL A 35 4.35 -15.20 4.39
N PHE A 36 4.58 -13.90 4.57
CA PHE A 36 4.99 -13.36 5.86
C PHE A 36 4.17 -12.13 6.25
N LEU A 37 4.01 -11.93 7.57
CA LEU A 37 3.46 -10.72 8.16
C LEU A 37 4.61 -9.92 8.78
N LEU A 38 4.69 -8.63 8.48
CA LEU A 38 5.66 -7.70 9.05
C LEU A 38 4.96 -6.40 9.42
N THR A 39 4.62 -6.23 10.70
CA THR A 39 3.79 -5.14 11.21
C THR A 39 4.48 -4.33 12.31
N ASN A 40 4.16 -3.04 12.39
CA ASN A 40 4.61 -2.17 13.48
C ASN A 40 3.79 -2.36 14.76
N SER A 41 2.63 -3.00 14.67
CA SER A 41 1.77 -3.27 15.84
C SER A 41 2.39 -4.31 16.75
N ASP A 42 2.07 -4.24 18.04
CA ASP A 42 2.41 -5.26 19.02
C ASP A 42 1.63 -6.57 18.76
N TYR A 43 2.05 -7.64 19.45
CA TYR A 43 1.45 -8.95 19.29
C TYR A 43 -0.04 -8.99 19.64
N TRP A 44 -0.45 -8.42 20.77
CA TRP A 44 -1.83 -8.53 21.25
C TRP A 44 -2.80 -7.85 20.31
N PHE A 45 -2.49 -6.62 19.90
CA PHE A 45 -3.32 -5.90 18.93
C PHE A 45 -3.37 -6.63 17.59
N THR A 46 -2.21 -7.13 17.12
CA THR A 46 -2.15 -7.93 15.89
C THR A 46 -3.00 -9.19 16.00
N ASN A 47 -2.91 -9.92 17.11
CA ASN A 47 -3.65 -11.16 17.32
C ASN A 47 -5.16 -10.92 17.33
N MET A 48 -5.64 -9.86 17.98
CA MET A 48 -7.07 -9.53 18.02
C MET A 48 -7.61 -9.16 16.62
N ILE A 49 -6.91 -8.26 15.92
CA ILE A 49 -7.32 -7.84 14.56
C ILE A 49 -7.30 -9.03 13.60
N MET A 50 -6.22 -9.81 13.60
CA MET A 50 -6.09 -10.94 12.70
C MET A 50 -7.06 -12.07 13.04
N THR A 51 -7.35 -12.33 14.31
CA THR A 51 -8.41 -13.28 14.69
C THR A 51 -9.74 -12.85 14.10
N TYR A 52 -10.11 -11.58 14.25
CA TYR A 52 -11.35 -11.05 13.67
C TYR A 52 -11.37 -11.12 12.13
N LEU A 53 -10.26 -10.79 11.45
CA LEU A 53 -10.17 -10.85 9.98
C LEU A 53 -10.34 -12.27 9.42
N PHE A 54 -10.04 -13.30 10.23
CA PHE A 54 -10.13 -14.71 9.83
C PHE A 54 -11.30 -15.47 10.48
N ASP A 55 -12.10 -14.80 11.31
CA ASP A 55 -13.24 -15.37 12.03
C ASP A 55 -14.41 -15.70 11.08
N TYR A 56 -14.25 -16.78 10.34
CA TYR A 56 -15.25 -17.38 9.47
C TYR A 56 -15.50 -18.82 9.91
N PRO A 57 -16.68 -19.39 9.67
CA PRO A 57 -16.98 -20.78 10.03
C PRO A 57 -16.19 -21.81 9.20
N HIS A 58 -15.34 -21.35 8.29
CA HIS A 58 -14.54 -22.17 7.38
C HIS A 58 -13.12 -21.60 7.21
N GLY A 59 -12.23 -22.42 6.65
CA GLY A 59 -10.87 -22.04 6.31
C GLY A 59 -10.79 -21.30 4.97
N ALA A 60 -9.84 -21.69 4.12
CA ALA A 60 -9.62 -21.06 2.81
C ALA A 60 -10.76 -21.30 1.80
N SER A 61 -11.54 -22.36 2.02
CA SER A 61 -12.73 -22.70 1.24
C SER A 61 -13.86 -23.13 2.18
N PRO A 62 -15.14 -23.04 1.78
CA PRO A 62 -16.27 -23.51 2.59
C PRO A 62 -16.20 -24.99 2.99
N SER A 63 -15.42 -25.80 2.27
CA SER A 63 -15.18 -27.22 2.56
C SER A 63 -14.06 -27.48 3.59
N GLU A 64 -13.27 -26.46 3.93
CA GLU A 64 -12.17 -26.59 4.89
C GLU A 64 -12.61 -26.10 6.27
N PRO A 65 -12.17 -26.78 7.36
CA PRO A 65 -12.44 -26.30 8.71
C PRO A 65 -11.76 -24.94 8.96
N HIS A 66 -12.36 -24.15 9.86
CA HIS A 66 -11.72 -22.94 10.38
C HIS A 66 -10.31 -23.24 10.90
N ARG A 67 -9.38 -22.30 10.69
CA ARG A 67 -8.01 -22.42 11.18
C ARG A 67 -7.47 -21.08 11.65
N ASP A 68 -6.57 -21.13 12.63
CA ASP A 68 -5.92 -19.96 13.21
C ASP A 68 -5.19 -19.13 12.14
N TRP A 69 -5.28 -17.80 12.25
CA TRP A 69 -4.74 -16.86 11.27
C TRP A 69 -3.23 -17.01 11.07
N GLN A 70 -2.47 -17.38 12.12
CA GLN A 70 -1.02 -17.53 12.06
C GLN A 70 -0.65 -18.67 11.09
N THR A 71 -1.52 -19.66 10.94
CA THR A 71 -1.31 -20.80 10.02
C THR A 71 -1.35 -20.40 8.55
N TYR A 72 -1.82 -19.19 8.21
CA TYR A 72 -1.75 -18.63 6.85
C TYR A 72 -0.39 -18.01 6.52
N PHE A 73 0.47 -17.80 7.53
CA PHE A 73 1.79 -17.19 7.37
C PHE A 73 2.88 -18.22 7.66
N ASP A 74 3.96 -18.21 6.87
CA ASP A 74 5.17 -18.96 7.19
C ASP A 74 5.94 -18.27 8.31
N ILE A 75 5.88 -16.93 8.36
CA ILE A 75 6.63 -16.11 9.31
C ILE A 75 5.78 -14.91 9.74
N VAL A 76 5.77 -14.63 11.05
CA VAL A 76 5.09 -13.46 11.63
C VAL A 76 6.11 -12.64 12.41
N VAL A 77 6.23 -11.36 12.07
CA VAL A 77 7.07 -10.37 12.77
C VAL A 77 6.20 -9.18 13.17
N VAL A 78 6.10 -8.95 14.48
CA VAL A 78 5.44 -7.80 15.11
C VAL A 78 6.46 -6.77 15.57
N ASP A 79 6.03 -5.61 16.04
CA ASP A 79 6.90 -4.53 16.52
C ASP A 79 8.07 -4.20 15.58
N ALA A 80 7.86 -4.26 14.26
CA ALA A 80 8.94 -4.15 13.28
C ALA A 80 9.65 -2.78 13.32
N LYS A 81 8.97 -1.74 13.81
CA LYS A 81 9.45 -0.34 13.85
C LYS A 81 9.87 0.21 12.48
N LYS A 82 9.18 -0.14 11.40
CA LYS A 82 9.36 0.48 10.08
C LYS A 82 9.24 2.01 10.21
N PRO A 83 10.15 2.81 9.62
CA PRO A 83 11.14 2.42 8.61
C PRO A 83 12.48 1.89 9.17
N LEU A 84 12.72 1.93 10.48
CA LEU A 84 13.97 1.49 11.12
C LEU A 84 14.30 0.02 10.76
N PHE A 85 13.28 -0.82 10.63
CA PHE A 85 13.42 -2.20 10.16
C PHE A 85 14.27 -2.34 8.89
N PHE A 86 14.12 -1.41 7.94
CA PHE A 86 14.81 -1.48 6.66
C PHE A 86 16.26 -0.94 6.74
N SER A 87 16.63 -0.19 7.78
CA SER A 87 18.00 0.25 8.09
C SER A 87 18.67 -0.69 9.13
N GLU A 88 19.15 -0.18 10.26
CA GLU A 88 19.79 -0.97 11.31
C GLU A 88 18.83 -1.93 12.05
N GLY A 89 17.53 -1.63 12.06
CA GLY A 89 16.52 -2.40 12.76
C GLY A 89 16.69 -2.43 14.28
N THR A 90 16.20 -3.50 14.90
CA THR A 90 16.28 -3.74 16.34
C THR A 90 16.71 -5.18 16.63
N ILE A 91 16.89 -5.51 17.91
CA ILE A 91 17.13 -6.89 18.34
C ILE A 91 15.93 -7.76 17.96
N LEU A 92 16.16 -8.87 17.27
CA LEU A 92 15.15 -9.86 17.00
C LEU A 92 14.87 -10.70 18.25
N ARG A 93 13.61 -10.74 18.69
CA ARG A 93 13.15 -11.55 19.83
C ARG A 93 12.01 -12.47 19.42
N GLN A 94 11.76 -13.49 20.22
CA GLN A 94 10.60 -14.37 20.08
C GLN A 94 9.49 -13.93 21.04
N VAL A 95 8.25 -13.94 20.58
CA VAL A 95 7.08 -13.70 21.41
C VAL A 95 6.61 -15.02 22.01
N ASP A 96 6.31 -15.03 23.30
CA ASP A 96 5.50 -16.08 23.91
C ASP A 96 4.02 -15.80 23.60
N THR A 97 3.44 -16.55 22.67
CA THR A 97 2.07 -16.32 22.20
C THR A 97 1.00 -16.57 23.26
N LYS A 98 1.33 -17.24 24.38
CA LYS A 98 0.39 -17.45 25.49
C LYS A 98 0.27 -16.22 26.39
N THR A 99 1.38 -15.51 26.59
CA THR A 99 1.45 -14.35 27.49
C THR A 99 1.54 -13.02 26.74
N GLY A 100 1.87 -13.07 25.45
CA GLY A 100 2.25 -11.94 24.60
C GLY A 100 3.56 -11.25 25.00
N ALA A 101 4.29 -11.78 25.99
CA ALA A 101 5.55 -11.23 26.43
C ALA A 101 6.70 -11.64 25.49
N LEU A 102 7.76 -10.83 25.46
CA LEU A 102 8.97 -11.19 24.73
C LEU A 102 9.80 -12.16 25.57
N LYS A 103 10.19 -13.29 24.97
CA LYS A 103 11.14 -14.21 25.59
C LYS A 103 12.48 -13.51 25.83
N MET A 104 13.15 -13.90 26.90
CA MET A 104 14.45 -13.34 27.28
C MET A 104 15.53 -13.77 26.28
N GLY A 105 16.39 -12.80 25.92
CA GLY A 105 17.51 -13.02 25.00
C GLY A 105 17.21 -12.63 23.54
N THR A 106 18.26 -12.68 22.72
CA THR A 106 18.19 -12.47 21.27
C THR A 106 17.93 -13.80 20.58
N HIS A 107 17.05 -13.81 19.57
CA HIS A 107 16.85 -15.00 18.75
C HIS A 107 18.02 -15.19 17.77
N ILE A 108 18.74 -16.30 17.89
CA ILE A 108 19.95 -16.60 17.09
C ILE A 108 19.70 -17.76 16.09
N GLY A 109 18.54 -18.42 16.15
CA GLY A 109 18.21 -19.58 15.32
C GLY A 109 17.47 -19.25 14.01
N PRO A 110 17.12 -20.28 13.20
CA PRO A 110 16.25 -20.10 12.04
C PRO A 110 14.86 -19.57 12.45
N LEU A 111 14.15 -18.95 11.50
CA LEU A 111 12.73 -18.63 11.69
C LEU A 111 11.91 -19.90 11.51
N LEU A 112 11.17 -20.27 12.56
CA LEU A 112 10.36 -21.48 12.59
C LEU A 112 8.90 -21.14 12.33
N LYS A 113 8.22 -22.00 11.56
CA LYS A 113 6.79 -21.87 11.31
C LYS A 113 6.01 -21.98 12.64
N GLY A 114 4.94 -21.20 12.77
CA GLY A 114 4.12 -21.17 13.99
C GLY A 114 4.77 -20.43 15.16
N GLN A 115 5.91 -19.76 14.95
CA GLN A 115 6.50 -18.86 15.93
C GLN A 115 6.27 -17.41 15.51
N VAL A 116 6.12 -16.54 16.51
CA VAL A 116 5.98 -15.10 16.32
C VAL A 116 7.25 -14.42 16.82
N TYR A 117 7.74 -13.48 16.03
CA TYR A 117 8.95 -12.71 16.30
C TYR A 117 8.62 -11.23 16.50
N SER A 118 9.45 -10.51 17.24
CA SER A 118 9.32 -9.08 17.51
C SER A 118 10.60 -8.34 17.13
N GLY A 119 10.47 -7.20 16.44
CA GLY A 119 11.59 -6.37 16.01
C GLY A 119 12.42 -6.97 14.87
N GLY A 120 13.74 -7.01 15.04
CA GLY A 120 14.68 -7.44 14.01
C GLY A 120 15.00 -6.38 12.96
N SER A 121 15.64 -6.82 11.88
CA SER A 121 15.99 -5.99 10.73
C SER A 121 15.75 -6.76 9.43
N CYS A 122 15.62 -6.02 8.33
CA CYS A 122 15.44 -6.59 7.00
C CYS A 122 16.63 -7.49 6.60
N ASP A 123 17.85 -7.17 7.04
CA ASP A 123 19.04 -7.98 6.77
C ASP A 123 18.94 -9.37 7.40
N ILE A 124 18.56 -9.41 8.69
CA ILE A 124 18.37 -10.65 9.43
C ILE A 124 17.21 -11.43 8.81
N PHE A 125 16.09 -10.75 8.55
CA PHE A 125 14.90 -11.36 7.97
C PHE A 125 15.19 -12.01 6.61
N THR A 126 15.81 -11.26 5.69
CA THR A 126 16.13 -11.73 4.33
C THR A 126 17.03 -12.96 4.35
N LYS A 127 18.05 -12.97 5.23
CA LYS A 127 18.94 -14.13 5.44
C LYS A 127 18.16 -15.35 5.94
N LEU A 128 17.24 -15.16 6.87
CA LEU A 128 16.50 -16.25 7.49
C LEU A 128 15.40 -16.82 6.56
N ILE A 129 14.81 -16.00 5.69
CA ILE A 129 13.80 -16.48 4.72
C ILE A 129 14.41 -17.12 3.47
N GLY A 130 15.66 -16.77 3.14
CA GLY A 130 16.39 -17.25 1.98
C GLY A 130 15.94 -16.64 0.65
N ALA A 131 15.38 -15.42 0.66
CA ALA A 131 14.91 -14.72 -0.53
C ALA A 131 15.83 -13.53 -0.84
N LYS A 132 15.97 -13.14 -2.11
CA LYS A 132 16.66 -11.91 -2.52
C LYS A 132 15.64 -10.81 -2.82
N GLY A 133 16.10 -9.56 -2.94
CA GLY A 133 15.17 -8.42 -3.04
C GLY A 133 14.10 -8.55 -4.12
N LYS A 134 14.47 -8.99 -5.34
CA LYS A 134 13.51 -9.16 -6.44
C LYS A 134 12.54 -10.34 -6.27
N ASP A 135 12.80 -11.23 -5.31
CA ASP A 135 11.95 -12.39 -5.00
C ASP A 135 10.82 -12.02 -4.02
N VAL A 136 10.86 -10.82 -3.44
CA VAL A 136 9.89 -10.32 -2.46
C VAL A 136 8.97 -9.29 -3.09
N LEU A 137 7.66 -9.54 -3.02
CA LEU A 137 6.63 -8.52 -3.23
C LEU A 137 6.10 -8.08 -1.86
N TYR A 138 6.45 -6.86 -1.44
CA TYR A 138 6.01 -6.31 -0.17
C TYR A 138 4.78 -5.42 -0.36
N VAL A 139 3.71 -5.77 0.36
CA VAL A 139 2.41 -5.10 0.31
C VAL A 139 2.28 -4.20 1.54
N GLY A 140 1.98 -2.92 1.34
CA GLY A 140 1.77 -1.97 2.43
C GLY A 140 1.06 -0.70 1.97
N ASP A 141 0.59 0.09 2.93
CA ASP A 141 -0.15 1.34 2.72
C ASP A 141 0.73 2.57 2.97
N HIS A 142 1.76 2.44 3.81
CA HIS A 142 2.63 3.57 4.13
C HIS A 142 3.68 3.84 3.04
N ILE A 143 3.40 4.80 2.15
CA ILE A 143 4.25 5.15 0.98
C ILE A 143 5.72 5.36 1.33
N PHE A 144 6.03 5.95 2.48
CA PHE A 144 7.42 6.17 2.90
C PHE A 144 8.04 4.93 3.55
N GLY A 145 7.41 4.45 4.62
CA GLY A 145 8.00 3.43 5.49
C GLY A 145 7.98 2.03 4.89
N ASP A 146 6.97 1.72 4.10
CA ASP A 146 6.79 0.38 3.53
C ASP A 146 7.29 0.33 2.10
N ILE A 147 6.96 1.31 1.27
CA ILE A 147 7.23 1.27 -0.17
C ILE A 147 8.59 1.88 -0.50
N LEU A 148 8.80 3.16 -0.20
CA LEU A 148 10.03 3.87 -0.57
C LEU A 148 11.28 3.24 0.06
N LYS A 149 11.23 2.91 1.36
CA LYS A 149 12.38 2.35 2.09
C LYS A 149 12.72 0.93 1.66
N SER A 150 11.73 0.05 1.48
CA SER A 150 11.97 -1.32 1.00
C SER A 150 12.52 -1.33 -0.43
N LYS A 151 11.99 -0.46 -1.32
CA LYS A 151 12.45 -0.31 -2.70
C LYS A 151 13.89 0.21 -2.77
N LYS A 152 14.18 1.36 -2.14
CA LYS A 152 15.49 2.03 -2.26
C LYS A 152 16.63 1.27 -1.58
N ILE A 153 16.38 0.74 -0.38
CA ILE A 153 17.46 0.17 0.43
C ILE A 153 17.69 -1.30 0.03
N ARG A 154 16.63 -2.04 -0.30
CA ARG A 154 16.68 -3.51 -0.42
C ARG A 154 16.27 -4.04 -1.80
N GLY A 155 15.75 -3.20 -2.68
CA GLY A 155 15.33 -3.60 -4.02
C GLY A 155 14.14 -4.55 -4.02
N TRP A 156 13.31 -4.52 -2.96
CA TRP A 156 12.07 -5.29 -2.90
C TRP A 156 11.10 -4.82 -3.98
N ARG A 157 10.32 -5.75 -4.54
CA ARG A 157 9.16 -5.36 -5.35
C ARG A 157 8.07 -4.87 -4.42
N THR A 158 7.30 -3.88 -4.86
CA THR A 158 6.38 -3.15 -3.97
C THR A 158 4.96 -3.11 -4.51
N PHE A 159 3.99 -3.34 -3.64
CA PHE A 159 2.58 -3.14 -3.90
C PHE A 159 2.03 -2.12 -2.89
N LEU A 160 1.60 -0.96 -3.36
CA LEU A 160 0.98 0.06 -2.53
C LEU A 160 -0.54 -0.13 -2.46
N VAL A 161 -1.09 -0.27 -1.26
CA VAL A 161 -2.53 -0.22 -1.02
C VAL A 161 -2.94 1.24 -0.79
N VAL A 162 -3.90 1.74 -1.57
CA VAL A 162 -4.45 3.11 -1.45
C VAL A 162 -5.96 3.01 -1.31
N PRO A 163 -6.51 2.86 -0.09
CA PRO A 163 -7.95 2.64 0.12
C PRO A 163 -8.85 3.72 -0.51
N GLU A 164 -8.39 4.98 -0.49
CA GLU A 164 -9.08 6.14 -1.07
C GLU A 164 -9.27 6.02 -2.58
N LEU A 165 -8.50 5.16 -3.24
CA LEU A 165 -8.55 4.98 -4.69
C LEU A 165 -9.94 4.56 -5.20
N VAL A 166 -10.75 3.86 -4.38
CA VAL A 166 -12.13 3.51 -4.77
C VAL A 166 -12.96 4.78 -5.01
N GLN A 167 -12.91 5.71 -4.07
CA GLN A 167 -13.65 6.97 -4.17
C GLN A 167 -13.04 7.88 -5.25
N GLU A 168 -11.71 7.93 -5.34
CA GLU A 168 -11.01 8.69 -6.39
C GLU A 168 -11.40 8.23 -7.79
N LEU A 169 -11.47 6.91 -8.03
CA LEU A 169 -11.88 6.36 -9.33
C LEU A 169 -13.34 6.67 -9.66
N HIS A 170 -14.23 6.65 -8.66
CA HIS A 170 -15.63 7.01 -8.84
C HIS A 170 -15.75 8.48 -9.27
N VAL A 171 -15.16 9.40 -8.51
CA VAL A 171 -15.18 10.84 -8.85
C VAL A 171 -14.48 11.12 -10.18
N TRP A 172 -13.34 10.47 -10.45
CA TRP A 172 -12.61 10.62 -11.71
C TRP A 172 -13.47 10.23 -12.92
N THR A 173 -14.22 9.13 -12.82
CA THR A 173 -15.10 8.65 -13.89
C THR A 173 -16.25 9.63 -14.10
N ASP A 174 -16.90 10.06 -13.03
CA ASP A 174 -18.08 10.95 -13.09
C ASP A 174 -17.72 12.37 -13.54
N LYS A 175 -16.50 12.83 -13.25
CA LYS A 175 -16.03 14.21 -13.51
C LYS A 175 -14.96 14.29 -14.60
N CYS A 176 -14.75 13.24 -15.38
CA CYS A 176 -13.74 13.18 -16.44
C CYS A 176 -13.84 14.34 -17.46
N GLN A 177 -15.05 14.88 -17.68
CA GLN A 177 -15.27 16.03 -18.57
C GLN A 177 -14.56 17.31 -18.08
N LEU A 178 -14.52 17.56 -16.77
CA LEU A 178 -13.80 18.72 -16.21
C LEU A 178 -12.30 18.59 -16.44
N PHE A 179 -11.77 17.36 -16.34
CA PHE A 179 -10.36 17.11 -16.64
C PHE A 179 -10.06 17.30 -18.14
N ALA A 180 -10.93 16.82 -19.02
CA ALA A 180 -10.80 17.03 -20.46
C ALA A 180 -10.88 18.51 -20.85
N GLU A 181 -11.78 19.28 -20.22
CA GLU A 181 -11.87 20.73 -20.39
C GLU A 181 -10.58 21.42 -19.95
N LEU A 182 -10.04 21.05 -18.79
CA LEU A 182 -8.76 21.58 -18.31
C LEU A 182 -7.60 21.26 -19.27
N GLN A 183 -7.56 20.04 -19.81
CA GLN A 183 -6.57 19.62 -20.80
C GLN A 183 -6.70 20.43 -22.10
N ASN A 184 -7.93 20.75 -22.54
CA ASN A 184 -8.14 21.62 -23.70
C ASN A 184 -7.62 23.03 -23.46
N PHE A 185 -7.78 23.57 -22.23
CA PHE A 185 -7.19 24.86 -21.89
C PHE A 185 -5.66 24.83 -21.85
N ASP A 186 -5.06 23.75 -21.33
CA ASP A 186 -3.60 23.57 -21.37
C ASP A 186 -3.07 23.51 -22.82
N ILE A 187 -3.78 22.83 -23.73
CA ILE A 187 -3.46 22.79 -25.16
C ILE A 187 -3.61 24.18 -25.81
N ALA A 188 -4.71 24.88 -25.52
CA ALA A 188 -4.94 26.23 -26.04
C ALA A 188 -3.83 27.20 -25.58
N LEU A 189 -3.44 27.12 -24.30
CA LEU A 189 -2.32 27.88 -23.75
C LEU A 189 -1.02 27.54 -24.49
N GLY A 190 -0.73 26.25 -24.68
CA GLY A 190 0.44 25.79 -25.45
C GLY A 190 0.47 26.34 -26.88
N ASN A 191 -0.67 26.34 -27.58
CA ASN A 191 -0.78 26.87 -28.94
C ASN A 191 -0.52 28.39 -29.03
N MET A 192 -0.95 29.15 -28.03
CA MET A 192 -0.69 30.60 -27.97
C MET A 192 0.80 30.94 -27.85
N TYR A 193 1.57 30.07 -27.17
CA TYR A 193 3.02 30.26 -26.99
C TYR A 193 3.88 29.54 -28.03
N LYS A 194 3.32 28.61 -28.82
CA LYS A 194 4.05 27.68 -29.68
C LYS A 194 5.02 28.35 -30.67
N ASN A 195 4.62 29.48 -31.24
CA ASN A 195 5.40 30.18 -32.28
C ASN A 195 6.11 31.43 -31.72
N LEU A 196 6.09 31.63 -30.40
CA LEU A 196 6.77 32.75 -29.78
C LEU A 196 8.21 32.38 -29.48
N ASP A 197 9.11 33.31 -29.79
CA ASP A 197 10.54 33.19 -29.55
C ASP A 197 11.08 34.42 -28.82
N SER A 198 12.39 34.47 -28.60
CA SER A 198 13.06 35.59 -27.91
C SER A 198 12.96 36.92 -28.65
N SER A 199 12.51 36.95 -29.91
CA SER A 199 12.31 38.16 -30.70
C SER A 199 10.89 38.73 -30.59
N THR A 200 9.98 37.99 -29.96
CA THR A 200 8.58 38.40 -29.77
C THR A 200 8.48 39.50 -28.71
N ASN A 201 8.06 40.70 -29.12
CA ASN A 201 7.90 41.85 -28.22
C ASN A 201 6.50 41.97 -27.60
N GLU A 202 5.49 41.28 -28.16
CA GLU A 202 4.12 41.30 -27.66
C GLU A 202 3.77 40.01 -26.92
N LYS A 203 3.32 40.16 -25.68
CA LYS A 203 2.89 39.02 -24.84
C LYS A 203 1.41 38.72 -25.12
N PRO A 204 1.04 37.46 -25.39
CA PRO A 204 -0.36 37.10 -25.55
C PRO A 204 -1.15 37.30 -24.25
N ASP A 205 -2.36 37.86 -24.36
CA ASP A 205 -3.28 37.99 -23.21
C ASP A 205 -3.95 36.64 -22.91
N ILE A 206 -3.61 36.09 -21.75
CA ILE A 206 -4.11 34.80 -21.25
C ILE A 206 -5.03 34.97 -20.04
N SER A 207 -5.47 36.19 -19.73
CA SER A 207 -6.22 36.49 -18.49
C SER A 207 -7.54 35.71 -18.42
N LYS A 208 -8.31 35.71 -19.52
CA LYS A 208 -9.57 34.96 -19.62
C LYS A 208 -9.35 33.45 -19.52
N LEU A 209 -8.33 32.94 -20.21
CA LEU A 209 -7.99 31.52 -20.20
C LEU A 209 -7.54 31.07 -18.80
N ARG A 210 -6.67 31.83 -18.14
CA ARG A 210 -6.25 31.57 -16.76
C ARG A 210 -7.40 31.56 -15.77
N MET A 211 -8.36 32.48 -15.92
CA MET A 211 -9.56 32.52 -15.08
C MET A 211 -10.41 31.26 -15.29
N ALA A 212 -10.69 30.89 -16.54
CA ALA A 212 -11.42 29.67 -16.85
C ALA A 212 -10.72 28.40 -16.33
N MET A 213 -9.39 28.30 -16.49
CA MET A 213 -8.59 27.20 -15.93
C MET A 213 -8.70 27.12 -14.41
N ARG A 214 -8.64 28.27 -13.71
CA ARG A 214 -8.77 28.33 -12.26
C ARG A 214 -10.16 27.89 -11.81
N ASP A 215 -11.20 28.32 -12.50
CA ASP A 215 -12.59 27.96 -12.18
C ASP A 215 -12.84 26.46 -12.38
N VAL A 216 -12.37 25.88 -13.48
CA VAL A 216 -12.48 24.44 -13.74
C VAL A 216 -11.64 23.64 -12.74
N THR A 217 -10.41 24.07 -12.45
CA THR A 217 -9.56 23.44 -11.43
C THR A 217 -10.26 23.41 -10.08
N HIS A 218 -10.84 24.54 -9.66
CA HIS A 218 -11.54 24.64 -8.39
C HIS A 218 -12.79 23.74 -8.34
N LYS A 219 -13.61 23.73 -9.40
CA LYS A 219 -14.77 22.83 -9.51
C LYS A 219 -14.37 21.35 -9.46
N MET A 220 -13.28 21.01 -10.14
CA MET A 220 -12.77 19.64 -10.17
C MET A 220 -12.26 19.22 -8.79
N ASP A 221 -11.42 20.02 -8.15
CA ASP A 221 -10.85 19.72 -6.83
C ASP A 221 -11.95 19.59 -5.78
N LEU A 222 -12.94 20.49 -5.77
CA LEU A 222 -14.11 20.39 -4.87
C LEU A 222 -14.94 19.12 -5.05
N SER A 223 -14.85 18.45 -6.19
CA SER A 223 -15.56 17.18 -6.40
C SER A 223 -14.96 16.03 -5.60
N TYR A 224 -13.70 16.13 -5.17
CA TYR A 224 -13.02 15.16 -4.31
C TYR A 224 -13.11 15.51 -2.82
N GLY A 225 -13.28 16.80 -2.51
CA GLY A 225 -13.39 17.33 -1.16
C GLY A 225 -12.69 18.68 -1.02
N MET A 226 -12.68 19.25 0.18
CA MET A 226 -12.11 20.59 0.44
C MET A 226 -10.61 20.70 0.10
N MET A 227 -9.87 19.59 0.16
CA MET A 227 -8.43 19.54 -0.13
C MET A 227 -8.11 18.98 -1.52
N GLY A 228 -9.11 18.74 -2.37
CA GLY A 228 -8.90 18.18 -3.69
C GLY A 228 -8.61 16.68 -3.68
N SER A 229 -8.13 16.18 -4.82
CA SER A 229 -7.74 14.78 -5.00
C SER A 229 -6.40 14.50 -4.31
N LEU A 230 -6.26 13.28 -3.78
CA LEU A 230 -4.99 12.75 -3.28
C LEU A 230 -3.89 12.78 -4.36
N PHE A 231 -4.26 12.66 -5.64
CA PHE A 231 -3.33 12.51 -6.75
C PHE A 231 -3.02 13.81 -7.49
N ARG A 232 -3.90 14.82 -7.44
CA ARG A 232 -3.71 16.05 -8.22
C ARG A 232 -4.51 17.25 -7.67
N SER A 233 -4.06 18.44 -8.06
CA SER A 233 -4.89 19.65 -8.09
C SER A 233 -4.88 20.18 -9.53
N GLY A 234 -6.04 20.18 -10.19
CA GLY A 234 -6.10 20.46 -11.62
C GLY A 234 -5.22 19.51 -12.45
N SER A 235 -4.38 20.08 -13.32
CA SER A 235 -3.42 19.35 -14.14
C SER A 235 -2.11 19.00 -13.41
N ARG A 236 -1.93 19.45 -12.16
CA ARG A 236 -0.67 19.26 -11.41
C ARG A 236 -0.77 18.06 -10.49
N GLN A 237 0.15 17.12 -10.65
CA GLN A 237 0.27 15.96 -9.75
C GLN A 237 0.73 16.38 -8.36
N THR A 238 0.21 15.70 -7.34
CA THR A 238 0.66 15.86 -5.96
C THR A 238 2.01 15.19 -5.74
N PHE A 239 2.67 15.55 -4.63
CA PHE A 239 3.86 14.83 -4.18
C PHE A 239 3.58 13.35 -3.95
N PHE A 240 2.42 12.99 -3.39
CA PHE A 240 2.00 11.60 -3.22
C PHE A 240 1.96 10.86 -4.56
N SER A 241 1.27 11.39 -5.58
CA SER A 241 1.20 10.79 -6.92
C SER A 241 2.60 10.56 -7.53
N SER A 242 3.52 11.51 -7.33
CA SER A 242 4.89 11.39 -7.81
C SER A 242 5.65 10.25 -7.11
N GLN A 243 5.40 10.03 -5.82
CA GLN A 243 5.99 8.93 -5.05
C GLN A 243 5.40 7.58 -5.43
N VAL A 244 4.08 7.50 -5.63
CA VAL A 244 3.41 6.27 -6.11
C VAL A 244 4.03 5.83 -7.43
N THR A 245 4.06 6.73 -8.42
CA THR A 245 4.60 6.44 -9.77
C THR A 245 6.07 6.01 -9.72
N ARG A 246 6.86 6.57 -8.80
CA ARG A 246 8.31 6.32 -8.73
C ARG A 246 8.67 5.07 -7.92
N TYR A 247 7.92 4.73 -6.88
CA TYR A 247 8.35 3.74 -5.89
C TYR A 247 7.43 2.53 -5.75
N ALA A 248 6.16 2.61 -6.14
CA ALA A 248 5.25 1.48 -6.12
C ALA A 248 5.28 0.76 -7.47
N ASP A 249 5.73 -0.50 -7.51
CA ASP A 249 5.70 -1.29 -8.75
C ASP A 249 4.27 -1.63 -9.18
N LEU A 250 3.40 -1.85 -8.19
CA LEU A 250 1.97 -2.04 -8.33
C LEU A 250 1.26 -1.17 -7.30
N TYR A 251 0.04 -0.74 -7.61
CA TYR A 251 -0.84 -0.11 -6.62
C TYR A 251 -2.30 -0.44 -6.91
N ALA A 252 -3.12 -0.51 -5.87
CA ALA A 252 -4.57 -0.70 -5.99
C ALA A 252 -5.29 -0.26 -4.71
N ALA A 253 -6.63 -0.20 -4.78
CA ALA A 253 -7.46 0.05 -3.61
C ALA A 253 -7.35 -1.04 -2.53
N THR A 254 -7.15 -2.28 -2.95
CA THR A 254 -6.94 -3.43 -2.07
C THR A 254 -5.97 -4.41 -2.72
N PHE A 255 -5.14 -5.05 -1.89
CA PHE A 255 -4.23 -6.10 -2.36
C PHE A 255 -4.98 -7.36 -2.83
N LEU A 256 -6.23 -7.53 -2.41
CA LEU A 256 -7.09 -8.64 -2.84
C LEU A 256 -7.45 -8.58 -4.33
N ASN A 257 -7.22 -7.45 -5.01
CA ASN A 257 -7.35 -7.38 -6.47
C ASN A 257 -6.40 -8.35 -7.20
N LEU A 258 -5.32 -8.79 -6.55
CA LEU A 258 -4.42 -9.82 -7.09
C LEU A 258 -5.10 -11.18 -7.28
N ILE A 259 -6.25 -11.44 -6.64
CA ILE A 259 -7.04 -12.67 -6.83
C ILE A 259 -7.46 -12.83 -8.30
N TYR A 260 -7.67 -11.72 -9.00
CA TYR A 260 -8.15 -11.71 -10.38
C TYR A 260 -7.04 -11.92 -11.41
N TYR A 261 -5.80 -12.19 -10.98
CA TYR A 261 -4.66 -12.45 -11.84
C TYR A 261 -4.07 -13.83 -11.55
N PRO A 262 -3.65 -14.60 -12.58
CA PRO A 262 -2.90 -15.83 -12.34
C PRO A 262 -1.53 -15.49 -11.72
N PHE A 263 -0.96 -16.38 -10.90
CA PHE A 263 0.36 -16.14 -10.32
C PHE A 263 1.51 -16.10 -11.34
N SER A 264 1.27 -16.55 -12.57
CA SER A 264 2.18 -16.41 -13.71
C SER A 264 2.00 -15.10 -14.50
N TYR A 265 1.13 -14.19 -14.03
CA TYR A 265 0.85 -12.94 -14.74
C TYR A 265 2.06 -12.01 -14.77
N MET A 266 2.38 -11.49 -15.96
CA MET A 266 3.41 -10.49 -16.15
C MET A 266 2.76 -9.10 -16.22
N PHE A 267 2.82 -8.35 -15.13
CA PHE A 267 2.42 -6.94 -15.13
C PHE A 267 3.34 -6.12 -16.03
N ARG A 268 2.77 -5.33 -16.95
CA ARG A 268 3.50 -4.53 -17.94
C ARG A 268 3.21 -3.05 -17.73
N ALA A 269 4.26 -2.25 -17.79
CA ALA A 269 4.17 -0.79 -17.94
C ALA A 269 4.86 -0.40 -19.26
N PRO A 270 4.41 0.66 -19.95
CA PRO A 270 5.14 1.21 -21.09
C PRO A 270 6.57 1.58 -20.71
N ALA A 271 7.52 1.39 -21.62
CA ALA A 271 8.88 1.86 -21.42
C ALA A 271 8.87 3.39 -21.29
N MET A 272 9.40 3.92 -20.19
CA MET A 272 9.62 5.35 -20.04
C MET A 272 10.94 5.70 -20.73
N LEU A 273 10.88 6.61 -21.72
CA LEU A 273 12.02 7.22 -22.40
C LEU A 273 12.71 8.24 -21.48
#